data_AF-A0A9W6H7W6-F1
#
_entry.id   AF-A0A9W6H7W6-F1
#
_cell.length_a   1.000
_cell.length_b   1.000
_cell.length_c   1.000
_cell.angle_alpha   90.00
_cell.angle_beta   90.00
_cell.angle_gamma   90.00
#
_symmetry.space_group_name_H-M   'P 1'
#
loop_
_entity.id
_entity.type
_entity.pdbx_description
1 polymer ?
#
loop_
_entity_poly.entity_id
_entity_poly.type
_entity_poly.pdbx_seq_one_letter_code
_entity_poly.pdbx_strand_id
1 'polypeptide(L)'
;MTVALGASLLSAPAAFAASTNQTDIVLGVGATESQRNFSWYSATDTAQVVQVALASDVVDGAFPEQAKTISATGGLTTSNEYNRFATVTGLKEATAYVYRVGSVGDWSATYSFRTQKFSGDFNFLFFGDPQIGSSGNVANDSAGWVDTLNVATSAYPNAELLFSAGDQVETATSEPQYEAFLASDALRQIPFVATNGNHDVGSKAYEQHFNTPNVDRTAGAGTGTGSGGDYWFIYKDVLFLDINSNSRDASHIAWMNQVVAEHGDEAKWKVLAFHHSIYSPGPHATDADVLDRRSTLPTAISNLGIDLVLQGHDHSYARSYLIHNGEKANPDEAAGADSVVAGPGGVLYVTANSSSGSKYYDLQNKGFWWLSVQNQEKVRNYSAVDITGNAITIKTLRSQANGTDKPVNSIVDQVTLTREAKPDTNSQALQVTVPEAAPGEFVWNIDGTNGLVDLGKAVEAGDHYAAVGSINPIRVTDTRASGPQWSVSAQVGDFTSGAKSFSGKYLGWTPAVTEAGGDAVAGDRVQSGFSGGDGLSVSSTLGDAANGHARGSAKLGAALDLNLPVDVTDGTYQATLTLTALS
;
A
#
# COMPACT_ATOMS: atom_id res chain seq x y z
N MET A 1 -28.43 11.79 -84.95
CA MET A 1 -28.19 10.39 -84.58
C MET A 1 -27.38 10.41 -83.30
N THR A 2 -28.01 9.92 -82.24
CA THR A 2 -27.68 10.05 -80.83
C THR A 2 -26.63 9.03 -80.43
N VAL A 3 -25.64 9.40 -79.61
CA VAL A 3 -24.94 8.45 -78.75
C VAL A 3 -24.95 9.03 -77.35
N ALA A 4 -25.76 8.41 -76.49
CA ALA A 4 -25.92 8.73 -75.09
C ALA A 4 -24.79 8.05 -74.29
N LEU A 5 -24.07 8.84 -73.50
CA LEU A 5 -23.20 8.36 -72.43
C LEU A 5 -24.02 8.36 -71.13
N GLY A 6 -24.48 7.19 -70.72
CA GLY A 6 -25.11 6.99 -69.42
C GLY A 6 -24.03 6.98 -68.34
N ALA A 7 -23.98 8.05 -67.55
CA ALA A 7 -23.26 8.05 -66.27
C ALA A 7 -24.12 7.34 -65.23
N SER A 8 -23.78 6.09 -64.91
CA SER A 8 -24.29 5.41 -63.73
C SER A 8 -23.63 6.03 -62.49
N LEU A 9 -24.37 6.90 -61.81
CA LEU A 9 -24.07 7.33 -60.44
C LEU A 9 -24.19 6.11 -59.52
N LEU A 10 -23.06 5.45 -59.25
CA LEU A 10 -22.94 4.59 -58.07
C LEU A 10 -22.95 5.52 -56.86
N SER A 11 -24.10 5.60 -56.19
CA SER A 11 -24.20 6.20 -54.86
C SER A 11 -23.27 5.44 -53.92
N ALA A 12 -22.18 6.07 -53.49
CA ALA A 12 -21.42 5.61 -52.34
C ALA A 12 -22.37 5.53 -51.13
N PRO A 13 -22.44 4.42 -50.38
CA PRO A 13 -23.13 4.44 -49.11
C PRO A 13 -22.48 5.51 -48.24
N ALA A 14 -23.29 6.36 -47.64
CA ALA A 14 -22.82 7.40 -46.73
C ALA A 14 -22.05 6.73 -45.59
N ALA A 15 -20.75 7.00 -45.49
CA ALA A 15 -20.04 6.79 -44.24
C ALA A 15 -20.82 7.56 -43.16
N PHE A 16 -21.39 6.86 -42.18
CA PHE A 16 -22.06 7.52 -41.07
C PHE A 16 -21.05 8.45 -40.40
N ALA A 17 -21.38 9.74 -40.33
CA ALA A 17 -20.55 10.68 -39.59
C ALA A 17 -20.50 10.23 -38.13
N ALA A 18 -19.29 10.17 -37.57
CA ALA A 18 -19.11 9.85 -36.16
C ALA A 18 -19.84 10.89 -35.29
N SER A 19 -20.52 10.41 -34.26
CA SER A 19 -21.11 11.25 -33.24
C SER A 19 -20.05 11.69 -32.23
N THR A 20 -20.22 12.88 -31.67
CA THR A 20 -19.47 13.37 -30.51
C THR A 20 -20.13 13.00 -29.18
N ASN A 21 -21.22 12.22 -29.19
CA ASN A 21 -21.99 11.88 -28.00
C ASN A 21 -21.40 10.72 -27.19
N GLN A 22 -20.42 10.00 -27.75
CA GLN A 22 -19.65 8.97 -27.06
C GLN A 22 -18.23 9.49 -26.82
N THR A 23 -17.91 9.74 -25.55
CA THR A 23 -16.64 10.32 -25.08
C THR A 23 -15.90 9.32 -24.20
N ASP A 24 -14.68 9.67 -23.78
CA ASP A 24 -13.91 8.93 -22.77
C ASP A 24 -13.76 7.43 -23.04
N ILE A 25 -13.61 7.09 -24.33
CA ILE A 25 -13.53 5.71 -24.78
C ILE A 25 -12.16 5.14 -24.38
N VAL A 26 -12.17 4.04 -23.63
CA VAL A 26 -10.96 3.29 -23.25
C VAL A 26 -11.11 1.83 -23.66
N LEU A 27 -10.05 1.29 -24.27
CA LEU A 27 -9.84 -0.13 -24.44
C LEU A 27 -9.05 -0.65 -23.22
N GLY A 28 -9.72 -1.34 -22.31
CA GLY A 28 -9.13 -1.93 -21.12
C GLY A 28 -8.69 -3.39 -21.32
N VAL A 29 -7.78 -3.84 -20.46
CA VAL A 29 -7.41 -5.26 -20.34
C VAL A 29 -8.64 -6.10 -19.94
N GLY A 30 -8.76 -7.30 -20.48
CA GLY A 30 -9.74 -8.30 -20.05
C GLY A 30 -9.14 -9.31 -19.08
N ALA A 31 -9.93 -10.26 -18.59
CA ALA A 31 -9.43 -11.27 -17.64
C ALA A 31 -8.39 -12.23 -18.25
N THR A 32 -8.37 -12.36 -19.58
CA THR A 32 -7.44 -13.17 -20.38
C THR A 32 -7.12 -12.44 -21.69
N GLU A 33 -6.15 -12.93 -22.45
CA GLU A 33 -5.73 -12.39 -23.75
C GLU A 33 -6.84 -12.43 -24.80
N SER A 34 -7.79 -13.36 -24.64
CA SER A 34 -8.97 -13.52 -25.50
C SER A 34 -10.12 -12.55 -25.16
N GLN A 35 -9.92 -11.66 -24.19
CA GLN A 35 -10.92 -10.71 -23.72
C GLN A 35 -10.43 -9.27 -23.82
N ARG A 36 -11.35 -8.33 -24.05
CA ARG A 36 -11.11 -6.88 -23.92
C ARG A 36 -12.29 -6.24 -23.20
N ASN A 37 -11.98 -5.34 -22.29
CA ASN A 37 -12.96 -4.50 -21.64
C ASN A 37 -13.05 -3.17 -22.38
N PHE A 38 -14.26 -2.64 -22.48
CA PHE A 38 -14.52 -1.34 -23.07
C PHE A 38 -15.23 -0.49 -22.04
N SER A 39 -14.85 0.78 -21.98
CA SER A 39 -15.56 1.83 -21.26
C SER A 39 -15.71 3.07 -22.13
N TRP A 40 -16.79 3.80 -21.92
CA TRP A 40 -17.03 5.11 -22.53
C TRP A 40 -18.11 5.86 -21.75
N TYR A 41 -18.18 7.18 -21.96
CA TYR A 41 -19.26 8.04 -21.49
C TYR A 41 -20.25 8.32 -22.62
N SER A 42 -21.50 8.54 -22.23
CA SER A 42 -22.62 8.85 -23.11
C SER A 42 -23.40 10.03 -22.55
N ALA A 43 -23.75 10.98 -23.42
CA ALA A 43 -24.60 12.12 -23.06
C ALA A 43 -26.06 11.71 -22.72
N THR A 44 -26.50 10.51 -23.09
CA THR A 44 -27.88 10.04 -22.88
C THR A 44 -27.95 8.65 -22.27
N ASP A 45 -28.99 8.41 -21.45
CA ASP A 45 -29.26 7.10 -20.87
C ASP A 45 -30.03 6.17 -21.82
N THR A 46 -29.35 5.78 -22.90
CA THR A 46 -29.91 4.86 -23.90
C THR A 46 -29.19 3.51 -23.86
N ALA A 47 -29.88 2.47 -24.33
CA ALA A 47 -29.28 1.16 -24.55
C ALA A 47 -28.22 1.29 -25.66
N GLN A 48 -26.98 0.92 -25.33
CA GLN A 48 -25.84 1.02 -26.23
C GLN A 48 -25.08 -0.29 -26.26
N VAL A 49 -24.24 -0.45 -27.27
CA VAL A 49 -23.46 -1.65 -27.52
C VAL A 49 -22.04 -1.30 -27.90
N VAL A 50 -21.12 -2.24 -27.71
CA VAL A 50 -19.89 -2.30 -28.49
C VAL A 50 -20.11 -3.25 -29.66
N GLN A 51 -19.75 -2.80 -30.86
CA GLN A 51 -19.74 -3.63 -32.07
C GLN A 51 -18.29 -3.88 -32.48
N VAL A 52 -17.90 -5.15 -32.62
CA VAL A 52 -16.54 -5.58 -32.97
C VAL A 52 -16.58 -6.50 -34.18
N ALA A 53 -15.75 -6.22 -35.18
CA ALA A 53 -15.59 -7.04 -36.37
C ALA A 53 -14.12 -7.33 -36.66
N LEU A 54 -13.85 -8.35 -37.48
CA LEU A 54 -12.52 -8.51 -38.06
C LEU A 54 -12.22 -7.29 -38.92
N ALA A 55 -10.99 -6.78 -38.85
CA ALA A 55 -10.58 -5.63 -39.65
C ALA A 55 -10.73 -5.90 -41.17
N SER A 56 -10.54 -7.15 -41.60
CA SER A 56 -10.72 -7.58 -42.98
C SER A 56 -12.16 -7.51 -43.50
N ASP A 57 -13.14 -7.50 -42.59
CA ASP A 57 -14.57 -7.60 -42.93
C ASP A 57 -15.23 -6.22 -42.95
N VAL A 58 -14.54 -5.18 -42.48
CA VAL A 58 -15.00 -3.79 -42.53
C VAL A 58 -14.55 -3.17 -43.85
N VAL A 59 -15.49 -2.90 -44.75
CA VAL A 59 -15.24 -2.34 -46.09
C VAL A 59 -15.83 -0.94 -46.15
N ASP A 60 -15.03 0.05 -46.54
CA ASP A 60 -15.44 1.47 -46.63
C ASP A 60 -16.10 2.00 -45.34
N GLY A 61 -15.65 1.51 -44.18
CA GLY A 61 -16.19 1.87 -42.85
C GLY A 61 -17.51 1.19 -42.47
N ALA A 62 -18.09 0.37 -43.36
CA ALA A 62 -19.30 -0.39 -43.07
C ALA A 62 -18.98 -1.66 -42.28
N PHE A 63 -19.57 -1.79 -41.09
CA PHE A 63 -19.49 -3.02 -40.30
C PHE A 63 -20.34 -4.12 -40.93
N PRO A 64 -19.86 -5.37 -40.92
CA PRO A 64 -20.60 -6.49 -41.50
C PRO A 64 -21.74 -6.97 -40.58
N GLU A 65 -22.73 -7.67 -41.14
CA GLU A 65 -23.86 -8.21 -40.37
C GLU A 65 -23.42 -9.18 -39.26
N GLN A 66 -22.35 -9.96 -39.49
CA GLN A 66 -21.81 -10.90 -38.51
C GLN A 66 -20.95 -10.25 -37.41
N ALA A 67 -20.84 -8.92 -37.37
CA ALA A 67 -20.08 -8.25 -36.34
C ALA A 67 -20.61 -8.60 -34.94
N LYS A 68 -19.69 -8.96 -34.04
CA LYS A 68 -20.03 -9.29 -32.65
C LYS A 68 -20.54 -8.04 -31.95
N THR A 69 -21.74 -8.15 -31.38
CA THR A 69 -22.39 -7.04 -30.66
C THR A 69 -22.58 -7.45 -29.21
N ILE A 70 -22.06 -6.64 -28.29
CA ILE A 70 -22.21 -6.85 -26.84
C ILE A 70 -22.94 -5.66 -26.24
N SER A 71 -24.04 -5.93 -25.54
CA SER A 71 -24.80 -4.92 -24.81
C SER A 71 -23.95 -4.31 -23.69
N ALA A 72 -24.02 -2.98 -23.57
CA ALA A 72 -23.38 -2.25 -22.51
C ALA A 72 -24.21 -2.25 -21.23
N THR A 73 -23.54 -2.27 -20.09
CA THR A 73 -24.09 -1.96 -18.76
C THR A 73 -23.53 -0.64 -18.26
N GLY A 74 -24.14 -0.01 -17.26
CA GLY A 74 -23.61 1.22 -16.67
C GLY A 74 -24.73 2.07 -16.09
N GLY A 75 -24.44 3.32 -15.77
CA GLY A 75 -25.42 4.19 -15.13
C GLY A 75 -24.98 5.65 -15.09
N LEU A 76 -25.72 6.44 -14.31
CA LEU A 76 -25.41 7.84 -14.08
C LEU A 76 -24.05 7.98 -13.37
N THR A 77 -23.23 8.88 -13.90
CA THR A 77 -21.88 9.18 -13.38
C THR A 77 -21.91 10.32 -12.37
N THR A 78 -20.77 10.58 -11.74
CA THR A 78 -20.61 11.76 -10.87
C THR A 78 -20.67 13.09 -11.62
N SER A 79 -20.49 13.10 -12.95
CA SER A 79 -20.58 14.29 -13.81
C SER A 79 -21.98 14.53 -14.39
N ASN A 80 -22.95 13.65 -14.10
CA ASN A 80 -24.29 13.59 -14.69
C ASN A 80 -24.34 13.13 -16.16
N GLU A 81 -23.25 12.58 -16.68
CA GLU A 81 -23.25 11.78 -17.90
C GLU A 81 -23.54 10.31 -17.57
N TYR A 82 -23.48 9.43 -18.55
CA TYR A 82 -23.75 8.01 -18.37
C TYR A 82 -22.57 7.14 -18.79
N ASN A 83 -21.97 6.42 -17.85
CA ASN A 83 -20.91 5.48 -18.21
C ASN A 83 -21.50 4.22 -18.84
N ARG A 84 -20.70 3.57 -19.67
CA ARG A 84 -21.06 2.35 -20.37
C ARG A 84 -19.87 1.42 -20.41
N PHE A 85 -20.08 0.19 -19.98
CA PHE A 85 -19.11 -0.88 -19.90
C PHE A 85 -19.58 -2.09 -20.70
N ALA A 86 -18.65 -2.71 -21.43
CA ALA A 86 -18.88 -3.97 -22.11
C ALA A 86 -17.60 -4.82 -22.13
N THR A 87 -17.75 -6.14 -22.02
CA THR A 87 -16.63 -7.08 -22.13
C THR A 87 -16.83 -7.96 -23.35
N VAL A 88 -15.87 -7.92 -24.27
CA VAL A 88 -15.85 -8.76 -25.46
C VAL A 88 -14.95 -9.96 -25.19
N THR A 89 -15.52 -11.16 -25.31
CA THR A 89 -14.83 -12.44 -25.07
C THR A 89 -14.55 -13.19 -26.37
N GLY A 90 -13.77 -14.29 -26.31
CA GLY A 90 -13.59 -15.19 -27.44
C GLY A 90 -12.92 -14.54 -28.66
N LEU A 91 -12.08 -13.53 -28.42
CA LEU A 91 -11.21 -12.97 -29.45
C LEU A 91 -10.18 -14.03 -29.84
N LYS A 92 -9.81 -14.04 -31.11
CA LYS A 92 -8.80 -14.95 -31.66
C LYS A 92 -7.43 -14.32 -31.51
N GLU A 93 -6.40 -15.15 -31.33
CA GLU A 93 -5.02 -14.66 -31.27
C GLU A 93 -4.56 -14.07 -32.61
N ALA A 94 -3.52 -13.23 -32.57
CA ALA A 94 -2.86 -12.65 -33.73
C ALA A 94 -3.81 -11.97 -34.74
N THR A 95 -4.93 -11.41 -34.28
CA THR A 95 -6.05 -10.97 -35.11
C THR A 95 -6.28 -9.47 -34.96
N ALA A 96 -6.45 -8.79 -36.10
CA ALA A 96 -6.80 -7.38 -36.13
C ALA A 96 -8.33 -7.21 -36.11
N TYR A 97 -8.80 -6.33 -35.22
CA TYR A 97 -10.20 -6.01 -35.02
C TYR A 97 -10.45 -4.52 -35.21
N VAL A 98 -11.66 -4.19 -35.64
CA VAL A 98 -12.20 -2.83 -35.65
C VAL A 98 -13.44 -2.81 -34.77
N TYR A 99 -13.60 -1.74 -33.99
CA TYR A 99 -14.75 -1.56 -33.12
C TYR A 99 -15.31 -0.14 -33.16
N ARG A 100 -16.55 -0.02 -32.71
CA ARG A 100 -17.24 1.24 -32.40
C ARG A 100 -18.20 1.02 -31.24
N VAL A 101 -18.54 2.08 -30.53
CA VAL A 101 -19.48 2.06 -29.40
C VAL A 101 -20.64 3.03 -29.66
N GLY A 102 -21.79 2.79 -29.04
CA GLY A 102 -22.96 3.65 -29.15
C GLY A 102 -24.21 2.87 -29.57
N SER A 103 -25.05 3.50 -30.39
CA SER A 103 -26.33 2.93 -30.85
C SER A 103 -26.59 3.22 -32.32
N VAL A 104 -27.64 2.61 -32.89
CA VAL A 104 -28.00 2.82 -34.30
C VAL A 104 -28.31 4.30 -34.56
N GLY A 105 -27.51 4.94 -35.42
CA GLY A 105 -27.64 6.35 -35.76
C GLY A 105 -26.84 7.31 -34.87
N ASP A 106 -26.19 6.79 -33.82
CA ASP A 106 -25.36 7.55 -32.87
C ASP A 106 -24.16 6.68 -32.45
N TRP A 107 -23.21 6.55 -33.38
CA TRP A 107 -21.99 5.75 -33.20
C TRP A 107 -20.79 6.66 -32.96
N SER A 108 -19.86 6.21 -32.11
CA SER A 108 -18.52 6.78 -32.02
C SER A 108 -17.78 6.70 -33.37
N ALA A 109 -16.62 7.35 -33.44
CA ALA A 109 -15.61 7.01 -34.44
C ALA A 109 -15.23 5.52 -34.33
N THR A 110 -14.67 4.97 -35.41
CA THR A 110 -14.17 3.60 -35.44
C THR A 110 -12.72 3.55 -34.99
N TYR A 111 -12.41 2.59 -34.12
CA TYR A 111 -11.07 2.36 -33.60
C TYR A 111 -10.63 0.93 -33.92
N SER A 112 -9.33 0.67 -33.87
CA SER A 112 -8.78 -0.66 -34.14
C SER A 112 -7.85 -1.12 -33.04
N PHE A 113 -7.87 -2.42 -32.76
CA PHE A 113 -6.88 -3.05 -31.89
C PHE A 113 -6.45 -4.38 -32.50
N ARG A 114 -5.34 -4.93 -32.00
CA ARG A 114 -4.84 -6.22 -32.44
C ARG A 114 -4.55 -7.10 -31.23
N THR A 115 -5.13 -8.29 -31.20
CA THR A 115 -4.68 -9.34 -30.29
C THR A 115 -3.35 -9.89 -30.78
N GLN A 116 -2.43 -10.17 -29.86
CA GLN A 116 -1.19 -10.88 -30.19
C GLN A 116 -1.37 -12.39 -30.01
N LYS A 117 -0.27 -13.15 -30.09
CA LYS A 117 -0.27 -14.55 -29.68
C LYS A 117 -0.66 -14.66 -28.22
N PHE A 118 -1.46 -15.64 -27.86
CA PHE A 118 -1.90 -15.84 -26.47
C PHE A 118 -0.86 -16.55 -25.59
N SER A 119 0.31 -16.83 -26.13
CA SER A 119 1.42 -17.45 -25.39
C SER A 119 2.76 -16.90 -25.85
N GLY A 120 3.80 -17.18 -25.05
CA GLY A 120 5.17 -16.77 -25.30
C GLY A 120 5.47 -15.37 -24.78
N ASP A 121 6.63 -14.87 -25.17
CA ASP A 121 7.16 -13.60 -24.67
C ASP A 121 6.25 -12.42 -25.06
N PHE A 122 6.29 -11.36 -24.25
CA PHE A 122 5.60 -10.10 -24.50
C PHE A 122 6.27 -8.95 -23.78
N ASN A 123 5.87 -7.72 -24.11
CA ASN A 123 6.21 -6.57 -23.29
C ASN A 123 4.99 -5.68 -23.04
N PHE A 124 5.08 -4.92 -21.96
CA PHE A 124 4.16 -3.85 -21.65
C PHE A 124 4.92 -2.58 -21.29
N LEU A 125 4.22 -1.45 -21.39
CA LEU A 125 4.75 -0.13 -21.04
C LEU A 125 4.14 0.32 -19.72
N PHE A 126 4.99 0.72 -18.78
CA PHE A 126 4.62 1.14 -17.43
C PHE A 126 4.93 2.62 -17.21
N PHE A 127 3.96 3.35 -16.64
CA PHE A 127 3.97 4.80 -16.52
C PHE A 127 3.60 5.22 -15.09
N GLY A 128 4.38 6.12 -14.51
CA GLY A 128 4.08 6.75 -13.23
C GLY A 128 3.34 8.06 -13.42
N ASP A 129 2.36 8.31 -12.55
CA ASP A 129 1.82 9.63 -12.20
C ASP A 129 1.71 10.63 -13.38
N PRO A 130 0.87 10.34 -14.40
CA PRO A 130 0.48 11.35 -15.38
C PRO A 130 -0.13 12.57 -14.68
N GLN A 131 -0.96 12.35 -13.66
CA GLN A 131 -1.54 13.34 -12.75
C GLN A 131 -1.91 14.65 -13.44
N ILE A 132 -2.78 14.54 -14.44
CA ILE A 132 -3.14 15.67 -15.29
C ILE A 132 -3.79 16.77 -14.45
N GLY A 133 -3.24 17.98 -14.52
CA GLY A 133 -3.67 19.13 -13.72
C GLY A 133 -2.70 19.52 -12.61
N SER A 134 -1.75 18.66 -12.24
CA SER A 134 -0.83 18.90 -11.10
C SER A 134 0.08 20.12 -11.33
N SER A 135 0.44 20.42 -12.58
CA SER A 135 1.27 21.59 -12.88
C SER A 135 0.51 22.92 -12.78
N GLY A 136 -0.82 22.86 -12.63
CA GLY A 136 -1.72 23.99 -12.84
C GLY A 136 -1.99 24.30 -14.32
N ASN A 137 -1.49 23.48 -15.25
CA ASN A 137 -1.73 23.63 -16.69
C ASN A 137 -2.06 22.27 -17.34
N VAL A 138 -3.36 21.97 -17.37
CA VAL A 138 -3.93 20.74 -17.96
C VAL A 138 -3.48 20.50 -19.40
N ALA A 139 -3.38 21.55 -20.22
CA ALA A 139 -2.98 21.41 -21.62
C ALA A 139 -1.52 20.97 -21.77
N ASN A 140 -0.61 21.50 -20.94
CA ASN A 140 0.79 21.09 -20.93
C ASN A 140 0.97 19.67 -20.41
N ASP A 141 0.25 19.31 -19.33
CA ASP A 141 0.31 17.97 -18.75
C ASP A 141 -0.20 16.93 -19.76
N SER A 142 -1.32 17.22 -20.44
CA SER A 142 -1.88 16.39 -21.50
C SER A 142 -0.91 16.24 -22.68
N ALA A 143 -0.32 17.34 -23.15
CA ALA A 143 0.66 17.30 -24.23
C ALA A 143 1.89 16.46 -23.86
N GLY A 144 2.39 16.58 -22.62
CA GLY A 144 3.50 15.78 -22.11
C GLY A 144 3.15 14.29 -22.00
N TRP A 145 1.94 13.96 -21.55
CA TRP A 145 1.45 12.59 -21.47
C TRP A 145 1.28 11.95 -22.86
N VAL A 146 0.62 12.64 -23.79
CA VAL A 146 0.45 12.21 -25.18
C VAL A 146 1.80 11.98 -25.85
N ASP A 147 2.75 12.91 -25.67
CA ASP A 147 4.11 12.77 -26.20
C ASP A 147 4.82 11.53 -25.62
N THR A 148 4.73 11.29 -24.31
CA THR A 148 5.29 10.08 -23.68
C THR A 148 4.69 8.80 -24.25
N LEU A 149 3.36 8.73 -24.41
CA LEU A 149 2.71 7.57 -25.05
C LEU A 149 3.18 7.38 -26.49
N ASN A 150 3.28 8.45 -27.28
CA ASN A 150 3.74 8.39 -28.67
C ASN A 150 5.19 7.90 -28.77
N VAL A 151 6.09 8.43 -27.95
CA VAL A 151 7.49 7.99 -27.88
C VAL A 151 7.58 6.52 -27.49
N ALA A 152 6.90 6.13 -26.41
CA ALA A 152 6.97 4.78 -25.87
C ALA A 152 6.41 3.73 -26.84
N THR A 153 5.24 3.98 -27.42
CA THR A 153 4.60 3.08 -28.39
C THR A 153 5.32 3.05 -29.74
N SER A 154 6.00 4.13 -30.15
CA SER A 154 6.85 4.12 -31.34
C SER A 154 8.13 3.30 -31.11
N ALA A 155 8.72 3.37 -29.91
CA ALA A 155 9.90 2.59 -29.55
C ALA A 155 9.57 1.10 -29.32
N TYR A 156 8.36 0.81 -28.83
CA TYR A 156 7.85 -0.52 -28.54
C TYR A 156 6.52 -0.76 -29.27
N PRO A 157 6.55 -0.91 -30.62
CA PRO A 157 5.33 -1.01 -31.43
C PRO A 157 4.54 -2.31 -31.21
N ASN A 158 5.13 -3.29 -30.50
CA ASN A 158 4.50 -4.55 -30.15
C ASN A 158 4.07 -4.60 -28.68
N ALA A 159 4.09 -3.48 -27.95
CA ALA A 159 3.60 -3.42 -26.58
C ALA A 159 2.16 -3.92 -26.50
N GLU A 160 1.94 -4.89 -25.61
CA GLU A 160 0.66 -5.57 -25.50
C GLU A 160 -0.27 -4.92 -24.48
N LEU A 161 0.27 -4.13 -23.55
CA LEU A 161 -0.46 -3.41 -22.50
C LEU A 161 0.16 -2.03 -22.24
N LEU A 162 -0.67 -1.07 -21.85
CA LEU A 162 -0.29 0.21 -21.25
C LEU A 162 -0.70 0.20 -19.77
N PHE A 163 0.27 0.30 -18.86
CA PHE A 163 0.07 0.13 -17.43
C PHE A 163 0.36 1.44 -16.71
N SER A 164 -0.64 2.01 -16.04
CA SER A 164 -0.51 3.22 -15.21
C SER A 164 -0.40 2.86 -13.74
N ALA A 165 0.57 3.45 -13.03
CA ALA A 165 0.78 3.27 -11.59
C ALA A 165 -0.22 4.04 -10.70
N GLY A 166 -1.23 4.69 -11.28
CA GLY A 166 -2.16 5.55 -10.55
C GLY A 166 -1.91 7.04 -10.77
N ASP A 167 -2.77 7.84 -10.16
CA ASP A 167 -2.88 9.28 -10.31
C ASP A 167 -3.00 9.65 -11.79
N GLN A 168 -4.08 9.22 -12.44
CA GLN A 168 -4.33 9.63 -13.82
C GLN A 168 -4.63 11.13 -13.89
N VAL A 169 -5.39 11.64 -12.91
CA VAL A 169 -5.79 13.04 -12.79
C VAL A 169 -5.35 13.62 -11.44
N GLU A 170 -5.21 14.94 -11.35
CA GLU A 170 -4.91 15.63 -10.09
C GLU A 170 -6.15 15.75 -9.18
N THR A 171 -7.32 15.92 -9.77
CA THR A 171 -8.58 16.14 -9.06
C THR A 171 -9.57 15.05 -9.45
N ALA A 172 -9.86 14.15 -8.52
CA ALA A 172 -10.68 12.95 -8.73
C ALA A 172 -12.02 13.18 -9.46
N THR A 173 -12.64 14.35 -9.33
CA THR A 173 -13.94 14.69 -9.94
C THR A 173 -13.83 15.46 -11.25
N SER A 174 -12.62 15.73 -11.75
CA SER A 174 -12.41 16.62 -12.89
C SER A 174 -12.47 15.87 -14.22
N GLU A 175 -13.66 15.84 -14.84
CA GLU A 175 -13.82 15.29 -16.20
C GLU A 175 -12.89 15.98 -17.23
N PRO A 176 -12.66 17.31 -17.22
CA PRO A 176 -11.69 17.91 -18.14
C PRO A 176 -10.26 17.39 -17.99
N GLN A 177 -9.86 16.93 -16.79
CA GLN A 177 -8.55 16.29 -16.59
C GLN A 177 -8.57 14.85 -17.12
N TYR A 178 -9.68 14.12 -16.96
CA TYR A 178 -9.85 12.80 -17.56
C TYR A 178 -9.88 12.87 -19.09
N GLU A 179 -10.65 13.77 -19.69
CA GLU A 179 -10.67 14.02 -21.14
C GLU A 179 -9.25 14.29 -21.67
N ALA A 180 -8.48 15.10 -20.93
CA ALA A 180 -7.10 15.44 -21.26
C ALA A 180 -6.12 14.28 -21.07
N PHE A 181 -6.32 13.41 -20.07
CA PHE A 181 -5.60 12.15 -19.90
C PHE A 181 -5.91 11.16 -21.03
N LEU A 182 -7.19 11.10 -21.42
CA LEU A 182 -7.74 10.28 -22.48
C LEU A 182 -7.62 10.95 -23.86
N ALA A 183 -6.66 11.84 -24.09
CA ALA A 183 -6.48 12.50 -25.38
C ALA A 183 -5.78 11.61 -26.44
N SER A 184 -4.97 10.62 -26.02
CA SER A 184 -4.19 9.79 -26.95
C SER A 184 -4.96 8.58 -27.47
N ASP A 185 -5.04 8.40 -28.79
CA ASP A 185 -5.66 7.23 -29.41
C ASP A 185 -5.03 5.89 -28.98
N ALA A 186 -3.80 5.88 -28.45
CA ALA A 186 -3.19 4.68 -27.90
C ALA A 186 -4.09 3.99 -26.86
N LEU A 187 -4.84 4.75 -26.06
CA LEU A 187 -5.79 4.24 -25.06
C LEU A 187 -7.06 3.60 -25.66
N ARG A 188 -7.27 3.73 -26.98
CA ARG A 188 -8.31 3.03 -27.77
C ARG A 188 -7.75 1.87 -28.60
N GLN A 189 -6.43 1.71 -28.64
CA GLN A 189 -5.76 0.77 -29.54
C GLN A 189 -4.97 -0.32 -28.79
N ILE A 190 -4.41 0.01 -27.63
CA ILE A 190 -3.63 -0.87 -26.76
C ILE A 190 -4.35 -0.98 -25.42
N PRO A 191 -4.57 -2.21 -24.88
CA PRO A 191 -5.28 -2.39 -23.64
C PRO A 191 -4.63 -1.65 -22.47
N PHE A 192 -5.44 -0.85 -21.76
CA PHE A 192 -5.02 -0.09 -20.59
C PHE A 192 -5.25 -0.87 -19.29
N VAL A 193 -4.29 -0.75 -18.38
CA VAL A 193 -4.31 -1.29 -17.01
C VAL A 193 -4.18 -0.09 -16.07
N ALA A 194 -5.20 0.12 -15.25
CA ALA A 194 -5.33 1.28 -14.38
C ALA A 194 -5.14 0.86 -12.92
N THR A 195 -4.18 1.46 -12.22
CA THR A 195 -4.10 1.43 -10.77
C THR A 195 -4.82 2.65 -10.19
N ASN A 196 -5.48 2.50 -9.04
CA ASN A 196 -6.19 3.60 -8.37
C ASN A 196 -5.23 4.40 -7.47
N GLY A 197 -4.95 5.65 -7.82
CA GLY A 197 -4.09 6.55 -7.06
C GLY A 197 -4.82 7.36 -5.99
N ASN A 198 -4.08 8.11 -5.17
CA ASN A 198 -4.69 8.94 -4.11
C ASN A 198 -5.35 10.21 -4.65
N HIS A 199 -5.02 10.63 -5.87
CA HIS A 199 -5.72 11.70 -6.57
C HIS A 199 -6.93 11.18 -7.37
N ASP A 200 -7.01 9.87 -7.62
CA ASP A 200 -8.16 9.23 -8.28
C ASP A 200 -9.24 8.81 -7.26
N VAL A 201 -8.83 8.38 -6.06
CA VAL A 201 -9.70 7.75 -5.05
C VAL A 201 -10.84 8.61 -4.53
N GLY A 202 -10.71 9.94 -4.62
CA GLY A 202 -11.65 10.90 -4.06
C GLY A 202 -13.05 10.89 -4.68
N SER A 203 -13.26 10.15 -5.78
CA SER A 203 -14.50 10.12 -6.54
C SER A 203 -14.79 8.73 -7.10
N LYS A 204 -16.06 8.45 -7.43
CA LYS A 204 -16.45 7.30 -8.25
C LYS A 204 -16.07 7.43 -9.73
N ALA A 205 -15.61 8.60 -10.17
CA ALA A 205 -15.17 8.83 -11.55
C ALA A 205 -14.15 7.79 -12.03
N TYR A 206 -13.15 7.44 -11.22
CA TYR A 206 -12.20 6.36 -11.57
C TYR A 206 -12.91 5.04 -11.93
N GLU A 207 -13.86 4.60 -11.10
CA GLU A 207 -14.62 3.36 -11.35
C GLU A 207 -15.58 3.47 -12.53
N GLN A 208 -15.92 4.70 -12.95
CA GLN A 208 -16.83 5.00 -14.04
C GLN A 208 -16.08 5.10 -15.37
N HIS A 209 -14.81 5.53 -15.36
CA HIS A 209 -13.91 5.59 -16.51
C HIS A 209 -13.28 4.23 -16.84
N PHE A 210 -12.98 3.40 -15.83
CA PHE A 210 -12.21 2.17 -16.03
C PHE A 210 -12.99 0.90 -15.70
N ASN A 211 -13.21 0.06 -16.72
CA ASN A 211 -13.81 -1.27 -16.59
C ASN A 211 -12.71 -2.33 -16.38
N THR A 212 -12.34 -2.61 -15.12
CA THR A 212 -11.28 -3.56 -14.77
C THR A 212 -11.80 -5.00 -14.63
N PRO A 213 -11.01 -6.03 -15.02
CA PRO A 213 -11.44 -7.42 -14.95
C PRO A 213 -11.37 -7.98 -13.53
N ASN A 214 -12.28 -8.91 -13.18
CA ASN A 214 -12.28 -9.62 -11.89
C ASN A 214 -12.18 -8.72 -10.65
N VAL A 215 -12.76 -7.52 -10.70
CA VAL A 215 -12.73 -6.59 -9.57
C VAL A 215 -13.56 -7.12 -8.39
N ASP A 216 -12.97 -7.15 -7.20
CA ASP A 216 -13.66 -7.34 -5.94
C ASP A 216 -13.76 -5.97 -5.24
N ARG A 217 -14.98 -5.42 -5.18
CA ARG A 217 -15.24 -4.11 -4.57
C ARG A 217 -15.23 -4.15 -3.03
N THR A 218 -15.16 -5.34 -2.44
CA THR A 218 -15.11 -5.53 -0.98
C THR A 218 -13.68 -5.63 -0.46
N ALA A 219 -12.74 -6.08 -1.29
CA ALA A 219 -11.31 -5.98 -1.03
C ALA A 219 -10.79 -4.60 -1.41
N GLY A 220 -9.98 -3.96 -0.56
CA GLY A 220 -9.50 -2.60 -0.83
C GLY A 220 -10.62 -1.59 -1.04
N ALA A 221 -11.69 -1.72 -0.26
CA ALA A 221 -12.95 -1.06 -0.53
C ALA A 221 -12.81 0.47 -0.58
N GLY A 222 -13.53 1.09 -1.52
CA GLY A 222 -13.71 2.53 -1.55
C GLY A 222 -14.69 3.02 -0.49
N THR A 223 -15.11 4.26 -0.59
CA THR A 223 -16.19 4.81 0.24
C THR A 223 -17.49 4.93 -0.55
N GLY A 224 -18.56 5.45 0.06
CA GLY A 224 -19.79 5.74 -0.66
C GLY A 224 -19.61 6.71 -1.83
N THR A 225 -18.61 7.60 -1.75
CA THR A 225 -18.32 8.61 -2.78
C THR A 225 -16.97 8.41 -3.47
N GLY A 226 -16.03 7.69 -2.84
CA GLY A 226 -14.69 7.44 -3.37
C GLY A 226 -14.54 6.06 -4.01
N SER A 227 -13.65 5.94 -4.98
CA SER A 227 -13.39 4.68 -5.67
C SER A 227 -12.64 3.66 -4.81
N GLY A 228 -12.67 2.39 -5.22
CA GLY A 228 -11.83 1.34 -4.67
C GLY A 228 -12.13 -0.02 -5.29
N GLY A 229 -11.66 -1.07 -4.62
CA GLY A 229 -11.68 -2.43 -5.14
C GLY A 229 -10.29 -2.89 -5.59
N ASP A 230 -10.01 -4.16 -5.34
CA ASP A 230 -8.84 -4.86 -5.86
C ASP A 230 -9.23 -5.67 -7.09
N TYR A 231 -8.32 -5.87 -8.03
CA TYR A 231 -8.62 -6.63 -9.24
C TYR A 231 -7.42 -7.42 -9.75
N TRP A 232 -7.68 -8.46 -10.53
CA TRP A 232 -6.64 -9.34 -11.04
C TRP A 232 -6.96 -9.82 -12.45
N PHE A 233 -5.91 -10.20 -13.19
CA PHE A 233 -6.04 -10.87 -14.47
C PHE A 233 -4.82 -11.74 -14.74
N ILE A 234 -4.97 -12.70 -15.64
CA ILE A 234 -3.84 -13.45 -16.18
C ILE A 234 -3.62 -12.99 -17.61
N TYR A 235 -2.38 -12.62 -17.91
CA TYR A 235 -1.95 -12.30 -19.25
C TYR A 235 -0.68 -13.07 -19.57
N LYS A 236 -0.83 -14.06 -20.43
CA LYS A 236 0.10 -15.15 -20.76
C LYS A 236 0.52 -15.87 -19.48
N ASP A 237 1.82 -16.06 -19.28
CA ASP A 237 2.36 -16.75 -18.11
C ASP A 237 2.49 -15.83 -16.87
N VAL A 238 1.66 -14.79 -16.74
CA VAL A 238 1.78 -13.77 -15.66
C VAL A 238 0.44 -13.52 -15.00
N LEU A 239 0.41 -13.69 -13.68
CA LEU A 239 -0.70 -13.25 -12.83
C LEU A 239 -0.41 -11.82 -12.38
N PHE A 240 -1.29 -10.90 -12.78
CA PHE A 240 -1.28 -9.52 -12.32
C PHE A 240 -2.32 -9.34 -11.22
N LEU A 241 -1.89 -8.76 -10.11
CA LEU A 241 -2.75 -8.28 -9.04
C LEU A 241 -2.60 -6.76 -8.95
N ASP A 242 -3.69 -6.03 -8.80
CA ASP A 242 -3.68 -4.59 -8.59
C ASP A 242 -4.57 -4.27 -7.38
N ILE A 243 -3.98 -3.65 -6.35
CA ILE A 243 -4.66 -3.38 -5.09
C ILE A 243 -4.86 -1.88 -4.89
N ASN A 244 -6.03 -1.51 -4.36
CA ASN A 244 -6.34 -0.14 -3.99
C ASN A 244 -5.60 0.27 -2.71
N SER A 245 -4.32 0.60 -2.83
CA SER A 245 -3.50 0.98 -1.67
C SER A 245 -4.00 2.20 -0.90
N ASN A 246 -5.02 2.94 -1.37
CA ASN A 246 -5.68 3.98 -0.57
C ASN A 246 -6.41 3.42 0.66
N SER A 247 -6.90 2.18 0.58
CA SER A 247 -7.37 1.48 1.77
C SER A 247 -6.19 0.97 2.59
N ARG A 248 -6.35 1.02 3.92
CA ARG A 248 -5.38 0.48 4.88
C ARG A 248 -5.88 -0.79 5.54
N ASP A 249 -6.99 -1.34 5.06
CA ASP A 249 -7.58 -2.52 5.65
C ASP A 249 -6.77 -3.79 5.35
N ALA A 250 -7.02 -4.84 6.13
CA ALA A 250 -6.36 -6.14 5.96
C ALA A 250 -6.99 -6.98 4.82
N SER A 251 -8.03 -6.50 4.15
CA SER A 251 -8.77 -7.27 3.14
C SER A 251 -7.89 -7.53 1.91
N HIS A 252 -6.99 -6.61 1.56
CA HIS A 252 -6.00 -6.79 0.50
C HIS A 252 -5.20 -8.09 0.68
N ILE A 253 -4.70 -8.34 1.89
CA ILE A 253 -3.87 -9.50 2.17
C ILE A 253 -4.71 -10.78 2.07
N ALA A 254 -5.93 -10.78 2.62
CA ALA A 254 -6.83 -11.93 2.51
C ALA A 254 -7.20 -12.24 1.04
N TRP A 255 -7.51 -11.20 0.27
CA TRP A 255 -7.84 -11.29 -1.15
C TRP A 255 -6.66 -11.77 -1.98
N MET A 256 -5.46 -11.21 -1.80
CA MET A 256 -4.26 -11.67 -2.50
C MET A 256 -3.93 -13.14 -2.18
N ASN A 257 -4.07 -13.55 -0.91
CA ASN A 257 -3.91 -14.97 -0.53
C ASN A 257 -4.88 -15.86 -1.29
N GLN A 258 -6.15 -15.45 -1.40
CA GLN A 258 -7.16 -16.21 -2.13
C GLN A 258 -6.81 -16.31 -3.62
N VAL A 259 -6.56 -15.18 -4.29
CA VAL A 259 -6.25 -15.15 -5.73
C VAL A 259 -5.00 -15.97 -6.04
N VAL A 260 -3.93 -15.84 -5.24
CA VAL A 260 -2.71 -16.62 -5.45
C VAL A 260 -2.92 -18.11 -5.16
N ALA A 261 -3.74 -18.48 -4.18
CA ALA A 261 -4.07 -19.88 -3.92
C ALA A 261 -4.90 -20.50 -5.04
N GLU A 262 -5.81 -19.74 -5.65
CA GLU A 262 -6.70 -20.23 -6.72
C GLU A 262 -6.02 -20.23 -8.10
N HIS A 263 -5.20 -19.22 -8.39
CA HIS A 263 -4.70 -18.93 -9.74
C HIS A 263 -3.18 -18.83 -9.85
N GLY A 264 -2.46 -18.87 -8.74
CA GLY A 264 -1.01 -18.67 -8.72
C GLY A 264 -0.19 -19.74 -9.45
N ASP A 265 -0.75 -20.94 -9.64
CA ASP A 265 -0.14 -22.05 -10.37
C ASP A 265 -0.39 -21.99 -11.89
N GLU A 266 -1.29 -21.11 -12.35
CA GLU A 266 -1.54 -20.86 -13.77
C GLU A 266 -0.47 -19.94 -14.39
N ALA A 267 0.29 -19.23 -13.55
CA ALA A 267 1.28 -18.25 -13.96
C ALA A 267 2.70 -18.65 -13.57
N LYS A 268 3.68 -18.31 -14.43
CA LYS A 268 5.10 -18.39 -14.09
C LYS A 268 5.50 -17.22 -13.20
N TRP A 269 5.08 -16.02 -13.56
CA TRP A 269 5.40 -14.77 -12.85
C TRP A 269 4.19 -14.22 -12.12
N LYS A 270 4.42 -13.58 -10.99
CA LYS A 270 3.41 -12.84 -10.24
C LYS A 270 3.84 -11.38 -10.12
N VAL A 271 3.02 -10.47 -10.61
CA VAL A 271 3.26 -9.03 -10.57
C VAL A 271 2.17 -8.38 -9.74
N LEU A 272 2.55 -7.58 -8.76
CA LEU A 272 1.64 -6.78 -7.96
C LEU A 272 1.79 -5.30 -8.33
N ALA A 273 0.70 -4.58 -8.50
CA ALA A 273 0.70 -3.14 -8.68
C ALA A 273 -0.08 -2.48 -7.54
N PHE A 274 0.44 -1.36 -7.06
CA PHE A 274 -0.30 -0.43 -6.22
C PHE A 274 0.36 0.93 -6.18
N HIS A 275 -0.45 1.96 -6.01
CA HIS A 275 0.00 3.34 -6.19
C HIS A 275 1.10 3.79 -5.21
N HIS A 276 0.86 3.71 -3.89
CA HIS A 276 1.75 4.30 -2.88
C HIS A 276 3.12 3.60 -2.87
N SER A 277 4.19 4.29 -3.26
CA SER A 277 5.53 3.73 -3.18
C SER A 277 5.96 3.48 -1.73
N ILE A 278 6.26 2.23 -1.43
CA ILE A 278 6.80 1.84 -0.12
C ILE A 278 8.32 1.76 -0.13
N TYR A 279 9.00 1.86 -1.28
CA TYR A 279 10.45 1.85 -1.35
C TYR A 279 10.98 2.92 -2.30
N SER A 280 10.70 4.18 -1.95
CA SER A 280 11.15 5.37 -2.68
C SER A 280 12.17 6.20 -1.88
N PRO A 281 12.87 7.12 -2.56
CA PRO A 281 13.63 8.22 -1.95
C PRO A 281 12.84 9.54 -1.85
N GLY A 282 11.57 9.56 -2.27
CA GLY A 282 10.79 10.79 -2.39
C GLY A 282 10.34 11.37 -1.05
N PRO A 283 9.62 12.50 -1.08
CA PRO A 283 9.10 13.16 0.11
C PRO A 283 8.21 12.26 0.95
N HIS A 284 7.46 11.35 0.33
CA HIS A 284 6.49 10.49 1.00
C HIS A 284 7.11 9.23 1.62
N ALA A 285 8.40 8.97 1.41
CA ALA A 285 9.10 7.78 1.91
C ALA A 285 9.00 7.58 3.44
N THR A 286 8.74 8.65 4.20
CA THR A 286 8.61 8.67 5.66
C THR A 286 7.23 9.08 6.16
N ASP A 287 6.23 9.20 5.28
CA ASP A 287 4.87 9.50 5.70
C ASP A 287 4.29 8.33 6.50
N ALA A 288 3.43 8.64 7.48
CA ALA A 288 2.96 7.65 8.45
C ALA A 288 2.22 6.48 7.79
N ASP A 289 1.47 6.76 6.72
CA ASP A 289 0.74 5.75 5.97
C ASP A 289 1.67 4.89 5.10
N VAL A 290 2.76 5.46 4.55
CA VAL A 290 3.79 4.69 3.84
C VAL A 290 4.56 3.78 4.80
N LEU A 291 4.93 4.28 5.99
CA LEU A 291 5.59 3.49 7.04
C LEU A 291 4.73 2.31 7.49
N ASP A 292 3.43 2.52 7.63
CA ASP A 292 2.48 1.48 8.05
C ASP A 292 2.21 0.44 6.93
N ARG A 293 2.25 0.83 5.64
CA ARG A 293 2.24 -0.15 4.54
C ARG A 293 3.55 -0.95 4.49
N ARG A 294 4.69 -0.28 4.69
CA ARG A 294 6.02 -0.91 4.71
C ARG A 294 6.19 -1.89 5.88
N SER A 295 5.51 -1.69 7.01
CA SER A 295 5.57 -2.62 8.15
C SER A 295 4.76 -3.90 7.94
N THR A 296 3.84 -3.92 6.97
CA THR A 296 2.85 -5.01 6.81
C THR A 296 2.97 -5.72 5.46
N LEU A 297 2.98 -4.98 4.35
CA LEU A 297 2.89 -5.55 3.00
C LEU A 297 4.12 -6.37 2.57
N PRO A 298 5.38 -5.97 2.82
CA PRO A 298 6.54 -6.70 2.30
C PRO A 298 6.57 -8.18 2.67
N THR A 299 6.19 -8.53 3.90
CA THR A 299 6.12 -9.91 4.37
C THR A 299 5.01 -10.69 3.66
N ALA A 300 3.82 -10.11 3.52
CA ALA A 300 2.73 -10.75 2.78
C ALA A 300 3.10 -10.98 1.30
N ILE A 301 3.68 -9.97 0.66
CA ILE A 301 4.12 -10.00 -0.75
C ILE A 301 5.19 -11.08 -0.97
N SER A 302 6.19 -11.15 -0.08
CA SER A 302 7.27 -12.15 -0.15
C SER A 302 6.74 -13.58 0.02
N ASN A 303 5.84 -13.79 0.99
CA ASN A 303 5.23 -15.10 1.26
C ASN A 303 4.35 -15.60 0.11
N LEU A 304 3.73 -14.68 -0.64
CA LEU A 304 2.92 -15.01 -1.81
C LEU A 304 3.76 -15.32 -3.07
N GLY A 305 5.09 -15.16 -2.99
CA GLY A 305 5.98 -15.37 -4.12
C GLY A 305 5.75 -14.38 -5.25
N ILE A 306 5.36 -13.14 -4.93
CA ILE A 306 5.34 -12.04 -5.89
C ILE A 306 6.77 -11.75 -6.33
N ASP A 307 6.99 -11.60 -7.64
CA ASP A 307 8.34 -11.37 -8.18
C ASP A 307 8.65 -9.87 -8.34
N LEU A 308 7.65 -9.10 -8.77
CA LEU A 308 7.78 -7.69 -9.12
C LEU A 308 6.61 -6.90 -8.54
N VAL A 309 6.93 -5.75 -7.95
CA VAL A 309 5.98 -4.75 -7.49
C VAL A 309 6.16 -3.46 -8.28
N LEU A 310 5.05 -2.94 -8.82
CA LEU A 310 5.00 -1.72 -9.63
C LEU A 310 4.25 -0.61 -8.89
N GLN A 311 4.86 0.57 -8.77
CA GLN A 311 4.37 1.68 -7.93
C GLN A 311 4.59 3.06 -8.59
N GLY A 312 3.91 4.09 -8.06
CA GLY A 312 4.04 5.50 -8.44
C GLY A 312 4.16 6.38 -7.19
N HIS A 313 3.31 7.41 -7.09
CA HIS A 313 3.11 8.30 -5.92
C HIS A 313 4.27 9.24 -5.61
N ASP A 314 5.48 8.72 -5.48
CA ASP A 314 6.69 9.54 -5.38
C ASP A 314 7.21 9.79 -6.79
N HIS A 315 6.98 11.01 -7.31
CA HIS A 315 7.36 11.47 -8.64
C HIS A 315 8.88 11.57 -8.81
N SER A 316 9.54 10.43 -8.71
CA SER A 316 10.97 10.17 -8.81
C SER A 316 11.14 8.70 -9.13
N TYR A 317 12.14 8.35 -9.93
CA TYR A 317 12.39 6.95 -10.23
C TYR A 317 13.14 6.28 -9.08
N ALA A 318 12.68 5.08 -8.70
CA ALA A 318 13.38 4.23 -7.74
C ALA A 318 13.30 2.76 -8.12
N ARG A 319 14.40 2.05 -7.91
CA ARG A 319 14.48 0.60 -7.92
C ARG A 319 15.07 0.12 -6.62
N SER A 320 14.39 -0.81 -5.96
CA SER A 320 14.91 -1.44 -4.75
C SER A 320 16.02 -2.45 -5.06
N TYR A 321 16.79 -2.86 -4.05
CA TYR A 321 17.39 -4.20 -4.07
C TYR A 321 16.29 -5.27 -4.09
N LEU A 322 16.63 -6.54 -4.29
CA LEU A 322 15.67 -7.59 -3.96
C LEU A 322 15.36 -7.54 -2.46
N ILE A 323 14.07 -7.49 -2.13
CA ILE A 323 13.58 -7.43 -0.75
C ILE A 323 12.88 -8.74 -0.42
N HIS A 324 13.16 -9.29 0.76
CA HIS A 324 12.49 -10.44 1.34
C HIS A 324 12.04 -10.10 2.76
N ASN A 325 10.74 -10.16 3.03
CA ASN A 325 10.16 -9.87 4.34
C ASN A 325 10.59 -8.53 4.95
N GLY A 326 10.71 -7.50 4.10
CA GLY A 326 11.07 -6.15 4.54
C GLY A 326 12.58 -5.90 4.70
N GLU A 327 13.43 -6.90 4.41
CA GLU A 327 14.88 -6.81 4.46
C GLU A 327 15.52 -7.09 3.09
N LYS A 328 16.79 -6.76 2.91
CA LYS A 328 17.51 -7.09 1.67
C LYS A 328 17.63 -8.62 1.55
N ALA A 329 17.15 -9.19 0.45
CA ALA A 329 17.14 -10.64 0.23
C ALA A 329 18.55 -11.24 0.20
N ASN A 330 19.50 -10.51 -0.39
CA ASN A 330 20.92 -10.83 -0.36
C ASN A 330 21.72 -9.62 0.15
N PRO A 331 22.34 -9.67 1.35
CA PRO A 331 23.18 -8.59 1.88
C PRO A 331 24.25 -8.12 0.89
N ASP A 332 24.78 -9.03 0.06
CA ASP A 332 25.87 -8.80 -0.89
C ASP A 332 25.41 -8.32 -2.28
N GLU A 333 24.10 -8.12 -2.52
CA GLU A 333 23.62 -7.60 -3.82
C GLU A 333 24.26 -6.23 -4.12
N ALA A 334 24.87 -6.09 -5.29
CA ALA A 334 25.51 -4.85 -5.69
C ALA A 334 24.47 -3.77 -6.08
N ALA A 335 24.70 -2.54 -5.64
CA ALA A 335 23.90 -1.39 -6.07
C ALA A 335 23.97 -1.24 -7.60
N GLY A 336 22.84 -0.96 -8.24
CA GLY A 336 22.80 -0.74 -9.69
C GLY A 336 23.12 -1.97 -10.52
N ALA A 337 22.99 -3.19 -9.98
CA ALA A 337 23.19 -4.40 -10.76
C ALA A 337 22.20 -4.46 -11.95
N ASP A 338 22.72 -4.74 -13.15
CA ASP A 338 21.93 -4.93 -14.38
C ASP A 338 21.19 -6.28 -14.39
N SER A 339 21.55 -7.20 -13.50
CA SER A 339 20.86 -8.47 -13.34
C SER A 339 20.80 -8.88 -11.87
N VAL A 340 19.64 -9.40 -11.48
CA VAL A 340 19.39 -9.95 -10.15
C VAL A 340 18.71 -11.31 -10.29
N VAL A 341 18.96 -12.19 -9.32
CA VAL A 341 18.39 -13.54 -9.29
C VAL A 341 17.52 -13.64 -8.05
N ALA A 342 16.21 -13.78 -8.23
CA ALA A 342 15.30 -14.01 -7.11
C ALA A 342 15.49 -15.42 -6.56
N GLY A 343 15.86 -15.50 -5.29
CA GLY A 343 15.63 -16.66 -4.43
C GLY A 343 14.17 -16.72 -3.96
N PRO A 344 13.78 -17.72 -3.15
CA PRO A 344 12.42 -17.87 -2.65
C PRO A 344 11.90 -16.59 -1.94
N GLY A 345 10.87 -15.96 -2.50
CA GLY A 345 10.24 -14.77 -1.93
C GLY A 345 11.09 -13.49 -2.01
N GLY A 346 12.12 -13.43 -2.86
CA GLY A 346 12.82 -12.20 -3.18
C GLY A 346 12.04 -11.37 -4.19
N VAL A 347 11.71 -10.12 -3.85
CA VAL A 347 10.80 -9.25 -4.61
C VAL A 347 11.54 -8.00 -5.08
N LEU A 348 11.40 -7.66 -6.37
CA LEU A 348 11.87 -6.40 -6.92
C LEU A 348 10.76 -5.33 -6.84
N TYR A 349 11.06 -4.13 -6.33
CA TYR A 349 10.13 -3.01 -6.32
C TYR A 349 10.61 -1.91 -7.26
N VAL A 350 9.70 -1.38 -8.08
CA VAL A 350 9.96 -0.28 -9.01
C VAL A 350 8.92 0.81 -8.81
N THR A 351 9.41 2.03 -8.53
CA THR A 351 8.62 3.26 -8.51
C THR A 351 8.87 4.02 -9.80
N ALA A 352 7.82 4.24 -10.58
CA ALA A 352 7.90 5.06 -11.79
C ALA A 352 7.90 6.56 -11.45
N ASN A 353 8.56 7.36 -12.28
CA ASN A 353 8.52 8.82 -12.20
C ASN A 353 7.32 9.37 -12.98
N SER A 354 7.06 10.67 -12.86
CA SER A 354 6.00 11.33 -13.65
C SER A 354 6.24 11.19 -15.16
N SER A 355 5.21 10.66 -15.83
CA SER A 355 5.19 10.38 -17.26
C SER A 355 4.59 11.52 -18.10
N SER A 356 3.86 12.46 -17.50
CA SER A 356 3.37 13.68 -18.15
C SER A 356 4.30 14.88 -17.94
N GLY A 357 5.17 14.80 -16.93
CA GLY A 357 6.01 15.91 -16.47
C GLY A 357 5.22 17.00 -15.74
N SER A 358 4.03 16.66 -15.23
CA SER A 358 3.18 17.57 -14.46
C SER A 358 3.84 18.00 -13.15
N LYS A 359 4.62 17.10 -12.53
CA LYS A 359 5.26 17.33 -11.23
C LYS A 359 6.44 16.39 -11.00
N TYR A 360 7.44 16.84 -10.25
CA TYR A 360 8.63 16.07 -9.86
C TYR A 360 9.01 16.34 -8.42
N TYR A 361 9.53 15.33 -7.72
CA TYR A 361 10.01 15.46 -6.36
C TYR A 361 11.52 15.37 -6.25
N ASP A 362 12.10 16.22 -5.41
CA ASP A 362 13.50 16.11 -4.99
C ASP A 362 13.69 14.91 -4.07
N LEU A 363 14.87 14.27 -4.17
CA LEU A 363 15.21 13.10 -3.39
C LEU A 363 15.61 13.48 -1.96
N GLN A 364 15.11 12.74 -0.97
CA GLN A 364 15.56 12.88 0.41
C GLN A 364 16.95 12.25 0.58
N ASN A 365 17.90 13.01 1.14
CA ASN A 365 19.24 12.50 1.46
C ASN A 365 19.27 11.84 2.85
N LYS A 366 18.55 10.71 3.01
CA LYS A 366 18.43 9.97 4.28
C LYS A 366 19.14 8.61 4.29
N GLY A 367 19.83 8.23 3.21
CA GLY A 367 20.57 6.97 3.13
C GLY A 367 19.68 5.73 3.21
N PHE A 368 18.54 5.75 2.51
CA PHE A 368 17.59 4.63 2.50
C PHE A 368 18.23 3.35 1.96
N TRP A 369 18.39 2.36 2.84
CA TRP A 369 19.15 1.13 2.56
C TRP A 369 18.53 0.26 1.47
N TRP A 370 17.22 0.39 1.23
CA TRP A 370 16.47 -0.44 0.28
C TRP A 370 16.72 -0.07 -1.18
N LEU A 371 17.33 1.09 -1.47
CA LEU A 371 17.49 1.60 -2.82
C LEU A 371 18.73 1.06 -3.52
N SER A 372 18.53 0.33 -4.61
CA SER A 372 19.61 -0.08 -5.52
C SER A 372 19.91 1.00 -6.56
N VAL A 373 18.87 1.62 -7.11
CA VAL A 373 18.97 2.78 -8.01
C VAL A 373 17.92 3.82 -7.63
N GLN A 374 18.29 5.09 -7.73
CA GLN A 374 17.38 6.22 -7.63
C GLN A 374 17.74 7.24 -8.71
N ASN A 375 16.72 7.87 -9.30
CA ASN A 375 16.93 8.93 -10.28
C ASN A 375 15.86 10.01 -10.17
N GLN A 376 16.32 11.26 -10.08
CA GLN A 376 15.50 12.41 -10.37
C GLN A 376 16.31 13.41 -11.17
N GLU A 377 16.01 13.51 -12.45
CA GLU A 377 16.59 14.52 -13.34
C GLU A 377 15.56 15.50 -13.90
N LYS A 378 14.32 15.44 -13.38
CA LYS A 378 13.18 16.32 -13.71
C LYS A 378 12.81 16.30 -15.20
N VAL A 379 12.90 15.11 -15.81
CA VAL A 379 12.41 14.83 -17.16
C VAL A 379 11.50 13.61 -17.15
N ARG A 380 10.57 13.59 -18.10
CA ARG A 380 9.62 12.50 -18.27
C ARG A 380 10.34 11.20 -18.62
N ASN A 381 9.89 10.11 -18.02
CA ASN A 381 10.33 8.77 -18.39
C ASN A 381 9.16 7.78 -18.37
N TYR A 382 9.41 6.60 -18.93
CA TYR A 382 8.52 5.45 -18.92
C TYR A 382 9.37 4.19 -18.76
N SER A 383 8.77 3.07 -18.37
CA SER A 383 9.46 1.79 -18.29
C SER A 383 8.89 0.81 -19.32
N ALA A 384 9.76 0.19 -20.11
CA ALA A 384 9.40 -0.98 -20.90
C ALA A 384 9.74 -2.24 -20.12
N VAL A 385 8.75 -3.13 -19.96
CA VAL A 385 8.90 -4.37 -19.20
C VAL A 385 8.75 -5.54 -20.16
N ASP A 386 9.86 -6.18 -20.49
CA ASP A 386 9.92 -7.38 -21.34
C ASP A 386 9.82 -8.63 -20.44
N ILE A 387 8.84 -9.50 -20.72
CA ILE A 387 8.62 -10.76 -20.00
C ILE A 387 8.87 -11.95 -20.92
N THR A 388 9.70 -12.87 -20.44
CA THR A 388 9.97 -14.16 -21.05
C THR A 388 9.66 -15.29 -20.06
N GLY A 389 9.74 -16.54 -20.53
CA GLY A 389 9.57 -17.70 -19.65
C GLY A 389 10.57 -17.76 -18.47
N ASN A 390 11.73 -17.10 -18.57
CA ASN A 390 12.82 -17.23 -17.60
C ASN A 390 13.30 -15.89 -17.00
N ALA A 391 12.80 -14.76 -17.50
CA ALA A 391 13.23 -13.45 -17.03
C ALA A 391 12.16 -12.37 -17.20
N ILE A 392 12.20 -11.38 -16.30
CA ILE A 392 11.56 -10.07 -16.44
C ILE A 392 12.68 -9.04 -16.61
N THR A 393 12.68 -8.27 -17.71
CA THR A 393 13.62 -7.16 -17.91
C THR A 393 12.87 -5.84 -17.90
N ILE A 394 13.31 -4.92 -17.05
CA ILE A 394 12.75 -3.58 -16.94
C ILE A 394 13.79 -2.59 -17.48
N LYS A 395 13.39 -1.77 -18.43
CA LYS A 395 14.19 -0.65 -18.96
C LYS A 395 13.44 0.64 -18.76
N THR A 396 13.95 1.49 -17.89
CA THR A 396 13.40 2.84 -17.70
C THR A 396 14.11 3.79 -18.65
N LEU A 397 13.34 4.47 -19.50
CA LEU A 397 13.79 5.25 -20.64
C LEU A 397 13.21 6.65 -20.58
N ARG A 398 14.02 7.65 -20.94
CA ARG A 398 13.55 9.02 -21.04
C ARG A 398 12.56 9.17 -22.20
N SER A 399 11.36 9.68 -21.96
CA SER A 399 10.48 10.15 -23.05
C SER A 399 10.77 11.59 -23.45
N GLN A 400 11.53 12.33 -22.61
CA GLN A 400 11.99 13.69 -22.89
C GLN A 400 13.52 13.76 -22.81
N ALA A 401 14.16 14.38 -23.79
CA ALA A 401 15.61 14.57 -23.77
C ALA A 401 16.07 15.44 -22.58
N ASN A 402 17.22 15.10 -22.00
CA ASN A 402 17.88 15.88 -20.96
C ASN A 402 19.24 16.40 -21.47
N GLY A 403 19.20 17.49 -22.24
CA GLY A 403 20.37 17.99 -22.97
C GLY A 403 20.74 17.10 -24.15
N THR A 404 21.94 17.30 -24.71
CA THR A 404 22.41 16.58 -25.91
C THR A 404 22.86 15.15 -25.62
N ASP A 405 23.36 14.90 -24.42
CA ASP A 405 24.02 13.63 -24.06
C ASP A 405 23.04 12.55 -23.61
N LYS A 406 21.80 12.95 -23.31
CA LYS A 406 20.70 12.07 -22.88
C LYS A 406 19.49 12.30 -23.79
N PRO A 407 19.54 11.80 -25.04
CA PRO A 407 18.42 11.96 -25.97
C PRO A 407 17.18 11.18 -25.52
N VAL A 408 16.05 11.40 -26.19
CA VAL A 408 14.84 10.57 -26.04
C VAL A 408 15.20 9.09 -26.25
N ASN A 409 14.62 8.20 -25.45
CA ASN A 409 14.90 6.77 -25.36
C ASN A 409 16.31 6.40 -24.87
N SER A 410 17.06 7.33 -24.28
CA SER A 410 18.26 6.98 -23.52
C SER A 410 17.89 6.37 -22.16
N ILE A 411 18.71 5.42 -21.69
CA ILE A 411 18.47 4.63 -20.48
C ILE A 411 18.65 5.50 -19.22
N VAL A 412 17.69 5.38 -18.31
CA VAL A 412 17.78 5.86 -16.92
C VAL A 412 18.30 4.75 -16.02
N ASP A 413 17.71 3.55 -16.14
CA ASP A 413 18.10 2.33 -15.44
C ASP A 413 17.66 1.10 -16.24
N GLN A 414 18.32 -0.03 -16.01
CA GLN A 414 17.94 -1.33 -16.55
C GLN A 414 18.23 -2.43 -15.54
N VAL A 415 17.33 -3.40 -15.43
CA VAL A 415 17.54 -4.60 -14.64
C VAL A 415 16.86 -5.81 -15.28
N THR A 416 17.52 -6.96 -15.27
CA THR A 416 16.95 -8.25 -15.62
C THR A 416 16.83 -9.14 -14.37
N LEU A 417 15.60 -9.36 -13.94
CA LEU A 417 15.23 -10.32 -12.91
C LEU A 417 15.11 -11.71 -13.51
N THR A 418 15.84 -12.66 -12.95
CA THR A 418 15.72 -14.10 -13.25
C THR A 418 15.37 -14.86 -11.96
N ARG A 419 14.94 -16.11 -12.08
CA ARG A 419 14.81 -17.01 -10.92
C ARG A 419 16.00 -17.95 -10.87
N GLU A 420 16.37 -18.36 -9.65
CA GLU A 420 17.25 -19.52 -9.51
C GLU A 420 16.62 -20.71 -10.26
N ALA A 421 17.46 -21.50 -10.96
CA ALA A 421 17.00 -22.75 -11.53
C ALA A 421 16.41 -23.58 -10.40
N LYS A 422 15.14 -24.04 -10.53
CA LYS A 422 14.48 -24.88 -9.52
C LYS A 422 15.47 -25.98 -9.10
N PRO A 423 15.96 -26.02 -7.85
CA PRO A 423 16.71 -27.18 -7.40
C PRO A 423 15.79 -28.40 -7.49
N ASP A 424 16.39 -29.56 -7.70
CA ASP A 424 15.74 -30.86 -7.84
C ASP A 424 14.53 -30.99 -6.88
N THR A 425 13.36 -31.37 -7.42
CA THR A 425 12.05 -31.40 -6.74
C THR A 425 11.98 -32.35 -5.53
N ASN A 426 13.11 -32.96 -5.17
CA ASN A 426 13.31 -33.81 -4.00
C ASN A 426 13.97 -33.08 -2.81
N SER A 427 14.11 -31.74 -2.86
CA SER A 427 14.69 -30.96 -1.76
C SER A 427 13.93 -29.67 -1.47
N GLN A 428 13.77 -29.33 -0.19
CA GLN A 428 13.30 -28.03 0.29
C GLN A 428 14.47 -27.29 0.94
N ALA A 429 14.71 -26.06 0.54
CA ALA A 429 15.60 -25.15 1.26
C ALA A 429 14.77 -24.37 2.29
N LEU A 430 15.22 -24.40 3.55
CA LEU A 430 14.66 -23.60 4.63
C LEU A 430 15.59 -22.40 4.85
N GLN A 431 15.07 -21.19 4.66
CA GLN A 431 15.79 -19.94 4.93
C GLN A 431 15.11 -19.22 6.09
N VAL A 432 15.90 -18.78 7.07
CA VAL A 432 15.43 -17.94 8.18
C VAL A 432 16.41 -16.78 8.33
N THR A 433 15.90 -15.56 8.23
CA THR A 433 16.64 -14.36 8.59
C THR A 433 16.33 -14.04 10.04
N VAL A 434 17.36 -14.00 10.90
CA VAL A 434 17.22 -13.65 12.31
C VAL A 434 17.75 -12.22 12.47
N PRO A 435 16.89 -11.22 12.77
CA PRO A 435 17.31 -9.82 12.87
C PRO A 435 18.19 -9.57 14.11
N GLU A 436 18.97 -8.48 14.08
CA GLU A 436 19.71 -7.98 15.23
C GLU A 436 18.72 -7.45 16.30
N ALA A 437 18.81 -7.97 17.52
CA ALA A 437 17.89 -7.61 18.59
C ALA A 437 18.13 -6.16 19.06
N ALA A 438 17.06 -5.35 19.14
CA ALA A 438 17.09 -4.03 19.75
C ALA A 438 17.63 -4.09 21.21
N PRO A 439 18.27 -3.02 21.73
CA PRO A 439 18.98 -3.04 23.02
C PRO A 439 18.09 -3.29 24.26
N GLY A 440 16.76 -3.27 24.12
CA GLY A 440 15.78 -3.44 25.20
C GLY A 440 15.65 -2.21 26.10
N GLU A 441 14.61 -2.17 26.93
CA GLU A 441 14.27 -1.06 27.82
C GLU A 441 13.79 -1.53 29.21
N PHE A 442 13.90 -0.64 30.20
CA PHE A 442 13.31 -0.78 31.54
C PHE A 442 12.12 0.18 31.69
N VAL A 443 10.96 -0.38 31.99
CA VAL A 443 9.69 0.35 32.14
C VAL A 443 8.98 -0.10 33.40
N TRP A 444 8.35 0.83 34.11
CA TRP A 444 7.49 0.52 35.25
C TRP A 444 6.23 1.39 35.24
N ASN A 445 5.13 0.84 35.75
CA ASN A 445 3.85 1.55 35.88
C ASN A 445 3.00 1.02 37.04
N ILE A 446 2.11 1.86 37.56
CA ILE A 446 1.08 1.45 38.54
C ILE A 446 -0.02 0.71 37.77
N ASP A 447 -0.22 -0.56 38.09
CA ASP A 447 -1.19 -1.45 37.46
C ASP A 447 -2.56 -1.35 38.17
N GLY A 448 -3.20 -0.19 38.00
CA GLY A 448 -4.51 0.12 38.56
C GLY A 448 -5.02 1.50 38.11
N THR A 449 -6.35 1.66 37.99
CA THR A 449 -6.98 2.90 37.50
C THR A 449 -7.45 3.84 38.62
N ASN A 450 -7.37 3.40 39.89
CA ASN A 450 -7.75 4.20 41.05
C ASN A 450 -6.50 4.87 41.67
N GLY A 451 -6.43 6.19 41.65
CA GLY A 451 -5.33 6.96 42.26
C GLY A 451 -5.32 6.95 43.80
N LEU A 452 -6.35 6.38 44.45
CA LEU A 452 -6.48 6.31 45.90
C LEU A 452 -6.23 4.89 46.42
N VAL A 453 -5.27 4.75 47.33
CA VAL A 453 -5.13 3.58 48.21
C VAL A 453 -5.91 3.87 49.50
N ASP A 454 -7.09 3.29 49.63
CA ASP A 454 -7.97 3.49 50.79
C ASP A 454 -7.73 2.38 51.84
N LEU A 455 -7.27 2.76 53.03
CA LEU A 455 -7.07 1.86 54.17
C LEU A 455 -8.37 1.65 54.99
N GLY A 456 -9.45 2.36 54.64
CA GLY A 456 -10.71 2.35 55.37
C GLY A 456 -10.63 3.08 56.71
N LYS A 457 -11.60 2.79 57.58
CA LYS A 457 -11.68 3.38 58.92
C LYS A 457 -10.81 2.58 59.90
N ALA A 458 -9.84 3.24 60.54
CA ALA A 458 -9.05 2.61 61.59
C ALA A 458 -9.92 2.15 62.76
N VAL A 459 -9.59 0.99 63.32
CA VAL A 459 -10.30 0.33 64.41
C VAL A 459 -9.44 0.38 65.67
N GLU A 460 -10.06 0.59 66.82
CA GLU A 460 -9.39 0.55 68.11
C GLU A 460 -8.85 -0.87 68.40
N ALA A 461 -7.56 -0.96 68.70
CA ALA A 461 -6.81 -2.20 68.91
C ALA A 461 -6.13 -2.20 70.29
N GLY A 462 -6.85 -1.75 71.33
CA GLY A 462 -6.35 -1.65 72.70
C GLY A 462 -5.59 -0.36 72.96
N ASP A 463 -4.29 -0.34 72.67
CA ASP A 463 -3.38 0.80 72.94
C ASP A 463 -3.06 1.66 71.71
N HIS A 464 -3.69 1.38 70.57
CA HIS A 464 -3.56 2.10 69.30
C HIS A 464 -4.81 1.97 68.41
N TYR A 465 -4.84 2.73 67.32
CA TYR A 465 -5.76 2.51 66.19
C TYR A 465 -5.04 1.80 65.05
N ALA A 466 -5.66 0.79 64.45
CA ALA A 466 -5.09 -0.02 63.38
C ALA A 466 -5.93 0.07 62.09
N ALA A 467 -5.27 0.16 60.93
CA ALA A 467 -5.88 0.02 59.61
C ALA A 467 -4.96 -0.77 58.68
N VAL A 468 -5.55 -1.61 57.82
CA VAL A 468 -4.80 -2.44 56.87
C VAL A 468 -5.27 -2.20 55.45
N GLY A 469 -4.38 -2.39 54.48
CA GLY A 469 -4.71 -2.27 53.07
C GLY A 469 -3.64 -2.85 52.17
N SER A 470 -3.68 -2.52 50.88
CA SER A 470 -2.64 -2.91 49.93
C SER A 470 -2.47 -1.82 48.89
N ILE A 471 -1.25 -1.62 48.42
CA ILE A 471 -1.00 -0.71 47.30
C ILE A 471 -1.59 -1.29 46.01
N ASN A 472 -1.84 -0.41 45.03
CA ASN A 472 -1.99 -0.87 43.66
C ASN A 472 -0.68 -1.55 43.22
N PRO A 473 -0.73 -2.72 42.57
CA PRO A 473 0.47 -3.40 42.10
C PRO A 473 1.28 -2.51 41.15
N ILE A 474 2.60 -2.62 41.20
CA ILE A 474 3.52 -1.96 40.29
C ILE A 474 4.04 -2.99 39.31
N ARG A 475 3.72 -2.84 38.03
CA ARG A 475 4.30 -3.69 36.99
C ARG A 475 5.65 -3.11 36.59
N VAL A 476 6.66 -3.98 36.57
CA VAL A 476 8.03 -3.67 36.15
C VAL A 476 8.35 -4.60 34.99
N THR A 477 8.88 -4.06 33.90
CA THR A 477 9.30 -4.81 32.71
C THR A 477 10.71 -4.41 32.34
N ASP A 478 11.61 -5.37 32.26
CA ASP A 478 12.97 -5.15 31.78
C ASP A 478 13.30 -6.12 30.64
N THR A 479 13.62 -5.54 29.49
CA THR A 479 13.97 -6.27 28.27
C THR A 479 15.43 -6.04 27.85
N ARG A 480 16.21 -5.29 28.63
CA ARG A 480 17.60 -4.95 28.31
C ARG A 480 18.47 -6.19 28.27
N ALA A 481 19.27 -6.32 27.22
CA ALA A 481 20.00 -7.55 26.94
C ALA A 481 21.04 -7.92 28.02
N SER A 482 21.63 -6.93 28.68
CA SER A 482 22.64 -7.10 29.74
C SER A 482 22.06 -7.32 31.14
N GLY A 483 20.73 -7.25 31.31
CA GLY A 483 20.04 -7.37 32.60
C GLY A 483 20.62 -6.49 33.72
N PRO A 484 20.84 -5.18 33.50
CA PRO A 484 21.44 -4.34 34.53
C PRO A 484 20.51 -4.22 35.75
N GLN A 485 21.10 -4.15 36.94
CA GLN A 485 20.36 -4.11 38.20
C GLN A 485 19.33 -2.98 38.23
N TRP A 486 18.14 -3.25 38.75
CA TRP A 486 17.12 -2.25 39.01
C TRP A 486 16.49 -2.43 40.40
N SER A 487 15.91 -1.35 40.94
CA SER A 487 15.16 -1.38 42.19
C SER A 487 14.02 -0.37 42.17
N VAL A 488 12.87 -0.73 42.74
CA VAL A 488 11.75 0.17 43.02
C VAL A 488 11.64 0.33 44.54
N SER A 489 11.63 1.57 45.03
CA SER A 489 11.44 1.92 46.44
C SER A 489 10.27 2.88 46.63
N ALA A 490 9.77 3.00 47.86
CA ALA A 490 8.75 3.98 48.20
C ALA A 490 8.97 4.65 49.56
N GLN A 491 8.41 5.84 49.72
CA GLN A 491 8.29 6.56 50.99
C GLN A 491 6.96 7.31 51.06
N VAL A 492 6.51 7.63 52.27
CA VAL A 492 5.25 8.31 52.57
C VAL A 492 5.52 9.54 53.42
N GLY A 493 5.00 10.68 52.97
CA GLY A 493 5.01 11.91 53.76
C GLY A 493 4.07 11.86 54.97
N ASP A 494 4.02 12.94 55.73
CA ASP A 494 3.09 13.02 56.86
C ASP A 494 1.63 12.99 56.40
N PHE A 495 0.81 12.29 57.17
CA PHE A 495 -0.63 12.25 56.98
C PHE A 495 -1.25 13.53 57.53
N THR A 496 -2.07 14.21 56.74
CA THR A 496 -2.61 15.53 57.09
C THR A 496 -4.14 15.58 57.00
N SER A 497 -4.77 16.33 57.90
CA SER A 497 -6.20 16.63 57.91
C SER A 497 -6.41 18.09 58.37
N GLY A 498 -6.50 19.01 57.43
CA GLY A 498 -6.48 20.45 57.73
C GLY A 498 -5.17 20.85 58.43
N ALA A 499 -5.25 21.40 59.65
CA ALA A 499 -4.07 21.76 60.46
C ALA A 499 -3.53 20.59 61.33
N LYS A 500 -4.23 19.45 61.36
CA LYS A 500 -3.83 18.25 62.12
C LYS A 500 -2.89 17.39 61.26
N SER A 501 -1.89 16.77 61.86
CA SER A 501 -1.01 15.83 61.16
C SER A 501 -0.48 14.73 62.08
N PHE A 502 -0.10 13.61 61.49
CA PHE A 502 0.73 12.59 62.13
C PHE A 502 1.77 12.06 61.14
N SER A 503 2.88 11.54 61.67
CA SER A 503 4.01 11.16 60.83
C SER A 503 3.73 9.91 59.99
N GLY A 504 4.23 9.92 58.75
CA GLY A 504 4.22 8.74 57.86
C GLY A 504 4.92 7.51 58.46
N LYS A 505 5.72 7.69 59.52
CA LYS A 505 6.40 6.60 60.24
C LYS A 505 5.45 5.56 60.82
N TYR A 506 4.19 5.90 61.03
CA TYR A 506 3.20 4.99 61.58
C TYR A 506 2.66 3.97 60.57
N LEU A 507 2.97 4.16 59.27
CA LEU A 507 2.64 3.20 58.22
C LEU A 507 3.81 2.25 57.98
N GLY A 508 3.65 0.98 58.31
CA GLY A 508 4.53 -0.11 57.88
C GLY A 508 4.01 -0.78 56.61
N TRP A 509 4.85 -1.63 56.00
CA TRP A 509 4.43 -2.46 54.88
C TRP A 509 5.13 -3.81 54.83
N THR A 510 4.59 -4.73 54.05
CA THR A 510 5.23 -6.01 53.72
C THR A 510 5.21 -6.18 52.20
N PRO A 511 6.35 -5.94 51.51
CA PRO A 511 6.45 -6.12 50.07
C PRO A 511 6.27 -7.57 49.63
N ALA A 512 5.82 -7.77 48.39
CA ALA A 512 5.62 -9.06 47.77
C ALA A 512 5.73 -8.98 46.25
N VAL A 513 6.19 -10.06 45.61
CA VAL A 513 6.05 -10.26 44.16
C VAL A 513 4.74 -10.98 43.92
N THR A 514 3.76 -10.30 43.33
CA THR A 514 2.40 -10.82 43.11
C THR A 514 2.24 -11.50 41.76
N GLU A 515 3.14 -11.22 40.81
CA GLU A 515 3.31 -11.92 39.53
C GLU A 515 4.80 -12.06 39.26
N ALA A 516 5.31 -13.29 39.19
CA ALA A 516 6.73 -13.55 39.05
C ALA A 516 7.20 -13.36 37.61
N GLY A 517 8.36 -12.71 37.44
CA GLY A 517 9.06 -12.58 36.18
C GLY A 517 10.33 -11.76 36.33
N GLY A 518 11.23 -11.88 35.35
CA GLY A 518 12.49 -11.13 35.31
C GLY A 518 13.36 -11.22 36.58
N ASP A 519 13.32 -12.36 37.27
CA ASP A 519 13.98 -12.64 38.56
C ASP A 519 13.75 -11.58 39.66
N ALA A 520 12.63 -10.87 39.62
CA ALA A 520 12.26 -9.89 40.64
C ALA A 520 12.12 -10.52 42.02
N VAL A 521 12.65 -9.83 43.03
CA VAL A 521 12.58 -10.20 44.45
C VAL A 521 11.87 -9.09 45.23
N ALA A 522 11.09 -9.47 46.25
CA ALA A 522 10.43 -8.52 47.13
C ALA A 522 11.41 -7.92 48.14
N GLY A 523 11.23 -6.64 48.48
CA GLY A 523 11.98 -6.00 49.55
C GLY A 523 11.60 -6.49 50.95
N ASP A 524 12.39 -6.10 51.95
CA ASP A 524 12.16 -6.48 53.34
C ASP A 524 10.90 -5.84 53.95
N ARG A 525 10.31 -6.53 54.94
CA ARG A 525 9.21 -5.99 55.74
C ARG A 525 9.66 -4.76 56.52
N VAL A 526 8.87 -3.69 56.44
CA VAL A 526 9.10 -2.44 57.18
C VAL A 526 8.10 -2.31 58.31
N GLN A 527 8.61 -2.22 59.53
CA GLN A 527 7.82 -2.13 60.75
C GLN A 527 7.34 -0.70 61.01
N SER A 528 6.07 -0.55 61.43
CA SER A 528 5.52 0.72 61.87
C SER A 528 6.29 1.30 63.06
N GLY A 529 6.39 2.63 63.12
CA GLY A 529 6.97 3.35 64.24
C GLY A 529 6.17 3.31 65.53
N PHE A 530 4.92 2.83 65.51
CA PHE A 530 4.24 2.45 66.75
C PHE A 530 4.93 1.26 67.43
N SER A 531 5.42 0.31 66.64
CA SER A 531 6.15 -0.86 67.12
C SER A 531 7.67 -0.66 67.16
N GLY A 532 8.17 0.57 67.04
CA GLY A 532 9.59 0.91 67.15
C GLY A 532 10.41 0.93 65.85
N GLY A 533 9.76 0.85 64.67
CA GLY A 533 10.43 1.07 63.37
C GLY A 533 10.37 2.52 62.88
N ASP A 534 10.84 2.77 61.66
CA ASP A 534 10.73 4.09 61.01
C ASP A 534 9.53 4.19 60.06
N GLY A 535 8.78 3.10 59.87
CA GLY A 535 7.74 2.98 58.86
C GLY A 535 8.18 3.46 57.49
N LEU A 536 7.25 3.96 56.70
CA LEU A 536 7.53 4.51 55.38
C LEU A 536 7.90 5.99 55.40
N SER A 537 8.20 6.58 56.57
CA SER A 537 8.78 7.95 56.60
C SER A 537 10.19 8.01 56.01
N VAL A 538 10.84 6.85 55.84
CA VAL A 538 12.12 6.66 55.17
C VAL A 538 11.92 5.75 53.95
N SER A 539 12.60 6.06 52.85
CA SER A 539 12.55 5.25 51.63
C SER A 539 12.96 3.81 51.89
N SER A 540 12.11 2.88 51.46
CA SER A 540 12.30 1.44 51.62
C SER A 540 12.03 0.71 50.30
N THR A 541 12.76 -0.36 50.03
CA THR A 541 12.64 -1.14 48.78
C THR A 541 11.30 -1.89 48.73
N LEU A 542 10.59 -1.76 47.62
CA LEU A 542 9.41 -2.55 47.27
C LEU A 542 9.82 -3.85 46.57
N GLY A 543 10.76 -3.77 45.64
CA GLY A 543 11.37 -4.94 45.00
C GLY A 543 12.49 -4.54 44.06
N ASP A 544 13.33 -5.52 43.73
CA ASP A 544 14.53 -5.33 42.92
C ASP A 544 14.84 -6.58 42.09
N ALA A 545 15.72 -6.44 41.10
CA ALA A 545 16.37 -7.57 40.47
C ALA A 545 17.87 -7.30 40.30
N ALA A 546 18.67 -8.33 40.56
CA ALA A 546 20.12 -8.25 40.51
C ALA A 546 20.66 -8.16 39.06
N ASN A 547 21.91 -7.72 38.92
CA ASN A 547 22.59 -7.73 37.63
C ASN A 547 22.63 -9.15 37.03
N GLY A 548 22.27 -9.28 35.76
CA GLY A 548 22.15 -10.55 35.05
C GLY A 548 20.78 -11.24 35.19
N HIS A 549 19.76 -10.55 35.69
CA HIS A 549 18.40 -11.08 35.77
C HIS A 549 17.83 -11.46 34.40
N ALA A 550 16.89 -12.42 34.37
CA ALA A 550 16.15 -12.78 33.19
C ALA A 550 15.34 -11.59 32.64
N ARG A 551 15.12 -11.55 31.33
CA ARG A 551 14.20 -10.57 30.73
C ARG A 551 12.77 -10.97 31.05
N GLY A 552 11.91 -9.99 31.31
CA GLY A 552 10.49 -10.27 31.55
C GLY A 552 9.80 -9.18 32.35
N SER A 553 8.56 -9.47 32.73
CA SER A 553 7.72 -8.57 33.50
C SER A 553 7.34 -9.20 34.85
N ALA A 554 7.42 -8.42 35.92
CA ALA A 554 6.95 -8.78 37.25
C ALA A 554 5.88 -7.80 37.75
N LYS A 555 5.09 -8.21 38.73
CA LYS A 555 4.28 -7.29 39.55
C LYS A 555 4.75 -7.28 40.99
N LEU A 556 5.02 -6.09 41.50
CA LEU A 556 5.33 -5.83 42.89
C LEU A 556 4.08 -5.32 43.60
N GLY A 557 3.82 -5.81 44.80
CA GLY A 557 2.77 -5.32 45.68
C GLY A 557 3.28 -5.17 47.10
N ALA A 558 2.48 -4.60 47.98
CA ALA A 558 2.78 -4.54 49.40
C ALA A 558 1.49 -4.48 50.22
N ALA A 559 1.42 -5.30 51.27
CA ALA A 559 0.40 -5.16 52.31
C ALA A 559 0.78 -3.97 53.21
N LEU A 560 -0.17 -3.09 53.49
CA LEU A 560 -0.01 -1.89 54.31
C LEU A 560 -0.57 -2.12 55.72
N ASP A 561 0.14 -1.62 56.72
CA ASP A 561 -0.19 -1.78 58.14
C ASP A 561 0.03 -0.44 58.88
N LEU A 562 -1.06 0.29 59.12
CA LEU A 562 -1.06 1.59 59.78
C LEU A 562 -1.42 1.44 61.26
N ASN A 563 -0.52 1.83 62.15
CA ASN A 563 -0.72 1.76 63.60
C ASN A 563 -0.49 3.13 64.24
N LEU A 564 -1.55 3.74 64.78
CA LEU A 564 -1.57 5.12 65.27
C LEU A 564 -1.69 5.17 66.79
N PRO A 565 -0.95 6.03 67.50
CA PRO A 565 -1.19 6.23 68.92
C PRO A 565 -2.60 6.79 69.19
N VAL A 566 -3.14 6.51 70.38
CA VAL A 566 -4.52 6.89 70.77
C VAL A 566 -4.74 8.40 70.95
N ASP A 567 -3.68 9.22 70.94
CA ASP A 567 -3.75 10.68 71.03
C ASP A 567 -3.98 11.36 69.66
N VAL A 568 -3.98 10.59 68.57
CA VAL A 568 -4.34 11.09 67.23
C VAL A 568 -5.83 11.44 67.20
N THR A 569 -6.12 12.72 66.98
CA THR A 569 -7.51 13.21 66.95
C THR A 569 -8.30 12.68 65.75
N ASP A 570 -9.62 12.62 65.88
CA ASP A 570 -10.54 12.22 64.82
C ASP A 570 -10.43 13.08 63.56
N GLY A 571 -10.54 12.44 62.39
CA GLY A 571 -10.45 13.09 61.09
C GLY A 571 -10.19 12.10 59.95
N THR A 572 -10.33 12.58 58.72
CA THR A 572 -9.85 11.87 57.52
C THR A 572 -8.49 12.43 57.15
N TYR A 573 -7.46 11.59 57.17
CA TYR A 573 -6.08 12.00 56.89
C TYR A 573 -5.62 11.45 55.54
N GLN A 574 -4.83 12.24 54.82
CA GLN A 574 -4.27 11.86 53.52
C GLN A 574 -2.75 12.07 53.50
N ALA A 575 -2.04 11.19 52.79
CA ALA A 575 -0.61 11.28 52.50
C ALA A 575 -0.33 10.84 51.07
N THR A 576 0.84 11.21 50.54
CA THR A 576 1.31 10.77 49.22
C THR A 576 2.37 9.69 49.37
N LEU A 577 2.15 8.52 48.75
CA LEU A 577 3.16 7.49 48.55
C LEU A 577 3.99 7.84 47.31
N THR A 578 5.27 8.14 47.50
CA THR A 578 6.20 8.47 46.42
C THR A 578 6.99 7.23 46.03
N LEU A 579 6.88 6.79 44.78
CA LEU A 579 7.63 5.67 44.22
C LEU A 579 8.87 6.20 43.47
N THR A 580 10.01 5.53 43.65
CA THR A 580 11.26 5.84 42.94
C THR A 580 11.80 4.56 42.32
N ALA A 581 12.14 4.62 41.03
CA ALA A 581 12.81 3.52 40.34
C ALA A 581 14.24 3.93 39.97
N LEU A 582 15.19 3.01 40.17
CA LEU A 582 16.58 3.11 39.72
C LEU A 582 16.83 1.94 38.76
N SER A 583 17.46 2.19 37.61
CA SER A 583 17.67 1.19 36.56
C SER A 583 18.94 1.41 35.76
#